data_AF-A0A059D1L1-F1
#
_entry.id   AF-A0A059D1L1-F1
#
_cell.length_a   1.000
_cell.length_b   1.000
_cell.length_c   1.000
_cell.angle_alpha   90.00
_cell.angle_beta   90.00
_cell.angle_gamma   90.00
#
_symmetry.space_group_name_H-M   'P 1'
#
loop_
_entity.id
_entity.type
_entity.pdbx_description
1 polymer ?
#
loop_
_entity_poly.entity_id
_entity_poly.type
_entity_poly.pdbx_seq_one_letter_code
_entity_poly.pdbx_strand_id
1 'polypeptide(L)'
;VWPSLREKHDEFMLRELVERWGNYKFMVGTFYRVSHSLDLYFIARRSLPHLTEVGLTCFRELVYQESKVKVRDAVISLIDQEREGKQIDRALVKNVLDLFMEICMEQMDYYKNDFEAALLKDSAAYYSRKASKWILEDSCPDYMLKAEEYLQREEDRVSHYLPPSSEPMLLEKVQHELLSVYASQLLEKEHSGCHALLRDDRVEDLSRMFRLFSKIPNGLDPITNIFEQHVTAEHTAFVKQVEDAADSK
;
A
#
# COMPACT_ATOMS: atom_id res chain seq x y z
N VAL A 1 -18.31 -23.65 14.90
CA VAL A 1 -17.72 -22.46 14.24
C VAL A 1 -16.60 -22.87 13.30
N TRP A 2 -15.61 -23.64 13.77
CA TRP A 2 -14.49 -24.12 12.95
C TRP A 2 -14.83 -25.10 11.79
N PRO A 3 -15.74 -26.09 11.96
CA PRO A 3 -15.97 -27.09 10.90
C PRO A 3 -16.51 -26.50 9.60
N SER A 4 -17.40 -25.51 9.68
CA SER A 4 -18.04 -24.85 8.53
C SER A 4 -17.14 -23.86 7.79
N LEU A 5 -16.09 -23.33 8.45
CA LEU A 5 -15.08 -22.47 7.81
C LEU A 5 -14.05 -23.28 7.01
N ARG A 6 -13.88 -24.57 7.33
CA ARG A 6 -12.89 -25.43 6.69
C ARG A 6 -13.26 -25.84 5.26
N GLU A 7 -14.57 -25.86 4.97
CA GLU A 7 -15.14 -26.31 3.69
C GLU A 7 -15.37 -25.16 2.70
N LYS A 8 -15.33 -23.91 3.15
CA LYS A 8 -15.51 -22.73 2.31
C LYS A 8 -14.15 -22.15 1.91
N HIS A 9 -14.07 -21.65 0.68
CA HIS A 9 -12.87 -21.04 0.12
C HIS A 9 -13.11 -19.56 -0.20
N ASP A 10 -12.02 -18.78 -0.20
CA ASP A 10 -11.95 -17.40 -0.69
C ASP A 10 -13.04 -16.48 -0.08
N GLU A 11 -13.78 -15.76 -0.92
CA GLU A 11 -14.76 -14.77 -0.49
C GLU A 11 -15.88 -15.35 0.39
N PHE A 12 -16.33 -16.58 0.13
CA PHE A 12 -17.36 -17.24 0.93
C PHE A 12 -16.90 -17.54 2.35
N MET A 13 -15.61 -17.86 2.52
CA MET A 13 -15.00 -18.03 3.83
C MET A 13 -14.95 -16.70 4.59
N LEU A 14 -14.60 -15.60 3.90
CA LEU A 14 -14.56 -14.27 4.49
C LEU A 14 -15.95 -13.81 4.96
N ARG A 15 -16.99 -14.00 4.15
CA ARG A 15 -18.38 -13.66 4.50
C ARG A 15 -18.85 -14.44 5.72
N GLU A 16 -18.60 -15.75 5.74
CA GLU A 16 -18.93 -16.60 6.89
C GLU A 16 -18.18 -16.15 8.15
N LEU A 17 -16.89 -15.80 8.04
CA LEU A 17 -16.11 -15.33 9.18
C LEU A 17 -16.69 -14.05 9.78
N VAL A 18 -17.02 -13.07 8.94
CA VAL A 18 -17.63 -11.80 9.36
C VAL A 18 -18.99 -12.04 10.03
N GLU A 19 -19.83 -12.90 9.46
CA GLU A 19 -21.12 -13.26 10.04
C GLU A 19 -20.95 -13.94 11.41
N ARG A 20 -20.04 -14.92 11.51
CA ARG A 20 -19.77 -15.63 12.77
C ARG A 20 -19.19 -14.71 13.82
N TRP A 21 -18.35 -13.76 13.43
CA TRP A 21 -17.83 -12.74 14.34
C TRP A 21 -18.95 -11.85 14.88
N GLY A 22 -19.83 -11.35 14.01
CA GLY A 22 -21.01 -10.57 14.43
C GLY A 22 -21.89 -11.34 15.42
N ASN A 23 -22.20 -12.60 15.11
CA ASN A 23 -22.97 -13.48 16.00
C ASN A 23 -22.24 -13.71 17.33
N TYR A 24 -20.92 -13.90 17.30
CA TYR A 24 -20.11 -14.07 18.49
C TYR A 24 -20.14 -12.83 19.39
N LYS A 25 -19.94 -11.64 18.83
CA LYS A 25 -20.04 -10.37 19.56
C LYS A 25 -21.41 -10.20 20.20
N PHE A 26 -22.49 -10.54 19.49
CA PHE A 26 -23.84 -10.49 20.04
C PHE A 26 -24.03 -11.45 21.23
N MET A 27 -23.53 -12.68 21.12
CA MET A 27 -23.59 -13.67 22.20
C MET A 27 -22.79 -13.21 23.43
N VAL A 28 -21.54 -12.75 23.25
CA VAL A 28 -20.69 -12.24 24.34
C VAL A 28 -21.33 -11.02 25.00
N GLY A 29 -21.86 -10.08 24.22
CA GLY A 29 -22.55 -8.90 24.74
C GLY A 29 -23.81 -9.25 25.54
N THR A 30 -24.57 -10.24 25.08
CA THR A 30 -25.76 -10.73 25.82
C THR A 30 -25.33 -11.42 27.13
N PHE A 31 -24.30 -12.28 27.06
CA PHE A 31 -23.78 -12.97 28.25
C PHE A 31 -23.23 -12.01 29.29
N TYR A 32 -22.53 -10.96 28.85
CA TYR A 32 -22.08 -9.86 29.70
C TYR A 32 -23.23 -9.17 30.42
N ARG A 33 -24.32 -8.82 29.71
CA ARG A 33 -25.49 -8.15 30.32
C ARG A 33 -26.16 -9.01 31.39
N VAL A 34 -26.29 -10.32 31.15
CA VAL A 34 -26.88 -11.26 32.12
C VAL A 34 -25.95 -11.47 33.31
N SER A 35 -24.63 -11.45 33.08
CA SER A 35 -23.60 -11.67 34.10
C SER A 35 -23.03 -10.37 34.69
N HIS A 36 -23.69 -9.22 34.48
CA HIS A 36 -23.13 -7.90 34.78
C HIS A 36 -22.75 -7.75 36.27
N SER A 37 -23.57 -8.28 37.18
CA SER A 37 -23.29 -8.27 38.61
C SER A 37 -22.04 -9.09 38.99
N LEU A 38 -21.72 -10.16 38.24
CA LEU A 38 -20.49 -10.92 38.47
C LEU A 38 -19.26 -10.11 38.05
N ASP A 39 -19.38 -9.40 36.94
CA ASP A 39 -18.27 -8.60 36.39
C ASP A 39 -17.96 -7.37 37.27
N LEU A 40 -18.99 -6.67 37.75
CA LEU A 40 -18.83 -5.49 38.62
C LEU A 40 -18.29 -5.79 40.01
N TYR A 41 -18.66 -6.93 40.61
CA TYR A 41 -18.38 -7.18 42.03
C TYR A 41 -17.39 -8.32 42.27
N PHE A 42 -17.48 -9.42 41.54
CA PHE A 42 -16.64 -10.59 41.77
C PHE A 42 -15.31 -10.49 40.99
N ILE A 43 -15.39 -10.16 39.70
CA ILE A 43 -14.23 -10.04 38.81
C ILE A 43 -13.37 -8.84 39.21
N ALA A 44 -13.98 -7.67 39.42
CA ALA A 44 -13.29 -6.47 39.89
C ALA A 44 -12.57 -6.67 41.24
N ARG A 45 -13.20 -7.37 42.19
CA ARG A 45 -12.61 -7.63 43.51
C ARG A 45 -11.44 -8.62 43.49
N ARG A 46 -11.40 -9.49 42.48
CA ARG A 46 -10.35 -10.50 42.30
C ARG A 46 -9.28 -10.10 41.27
N SER A 47 -9.39 -8.91 40.68
CA SER A 47 -8.51 -8.43 39.61
C SER A 47 -8.38 -9.43 38.45
N LEU A 48 -9.50 -10.07 38.07
CA LEU A 48 -9.56 -10.99 36.94
C LEU A 48 -9.89 -10.23 35.64
N PRO A 49 -9.52 -10.79 34.47
CA PRO A 49 -9.93 -10.23 33.18
C PRO A 49 -11.44 -10.11 33.05
N HIS A 50 -11.89 -9.03 32.41
CA HIS A 50 -13.31 -8.83 32.17
C HIS A 50 -13.87 -9.92 31.25
N LEU A 51 -15.15 -10.22 31.42
CA LEU A 51 -15.78 -11.30 30.65
C LEU A 51 -15.76 -11.05 29.13
N THR A 52 -15.76 -9.78 28.72
CA THR A 52 -15.56 -9.36 27.32
C THR A 52 -14.17 -9.72 26.82
N GLU A 53 -13.14 -9.50 27.64
CA GLU A 53 -11.74 -9.82 27.32
C GLU A 53 -11.52 -11.33 27.19
N VAL A 54 -12.14 -12.11 28.07
CA VAL A 54 -12.12 -13.58 28.01
C VAL A 54 -12.79 -14.08 26.73
N GLY A 55 -13.95 -13.52 26.36
CA GLY A 55 -14.64 -13.88 25.12
C GLY A 55 -13.75 -13.62 23.88
N LEU A 56 -13.16 -12.43 23.79
CA LEU A 56 -12.26 -12.09 22.69
C LEU A 56 -11.04 -13.03 22.64
N THR A 57 -10.46 -13.37 23.80
CA THR A 57 -9.37 -14.34 23.91
C THR A 57 -9.78 -15.74 23.41
N CYS A 58 -10.95 -16.23 23.79
CA CYS A 58 -11.46 -17.51 23.31
C CYS A 58 -11.65 -17.54 21.80
N PHE A 59 -12.21 -16.48 21.20
CA PHE A 59 -12.36 -16.43 19.73
C PHE A 59 -10.99 -16.37 19.04
N ARG A 60 -10.04 -15.61 19.62
CA ARG A 60 -8.68 -15.51 19.10
C ARG A 60 -8.00 -16.88 19.03
N GLU A 61 -8.02 -17.62 20.14
CA GLU A 61 -7.34 -18.91 20.25
C GLU A 61 -8.02 -20.01 19.41
N LEU A 62 -9.35 -20.05 19.39
CA LEU A 62 -10.09 -21.17 18.78
C LEU A 62 -10.44 -20.98 17.31
N VAL A 63 -10.47 -19.74 16.81
CA VAL A 63 -10.92 -19.43 15.44
C VAL A 63 -9.84 -18.64 14.70
N TYR A 64 -9.39 -17.52 15.27
CA TYR A 64 -8.49 -16.62 14.56
C TYR A 64 -7.12 -17.26 14.30
N GLN A 65 -6.45 -17.84 15.31
CA GLN A 65 -5.12 -18.43 15.12
C GLN A 65 -5.09 -19.52 14.04
N GLU A 66 -6.16 -20.29 13.94
CA GLU A 66 -6.29 -21.37 12.96
C GLU A 66 -6.63 -20.85 11.55
N SER A 67 -7.33 -19.72 11.41
CA SER A 67 -7.77 -19.18 10.11
C SER A 67 -6.95 -18.01 9.57
N LYS A 68 -6.18 -17.32 10.41
CA LYS A 68 -5.54 -16.03 10.07
C LYS A 68 -4.75 -16.07 8.76
N VAL A 69 -3.99 -17.14 8.51
CA VAL A 69 -3.18 -17.29 7.30
C VAL A 69 -4.08 -17.36 6.05
N LYS A 70 -5.09 -18.22 6.08
CA LYS A 70 -6.03 -18.38 4.95
C LYS A 70 -6.83 -17.12 4.70
N VAL A 71 -7.29 -16.47 5.77
CA VAL A 71 -8.08 -15.23 5.70
C VAL A 71 -7.23 -14.10 5.13
N ARG A 72 -6.00 -13.94 5.62
CA ARG A 72 -5.03 -12.98 5.09
C ARG A 72 -4.78 -13.20 3.61
N ASP A 73 -4.47 -14.43 3.20
CA ASP A 73 -4.15 -14.75 1.81
C ASP A 73 -5.37 -14.50 0.90
N ALA A 74 -6.59 -14.80 1.37
CA ALA A 74 -7.83 -14.49 0.65
C ALA A 74 -8.08 -12.98 0.52
N VAL A 75 -7.82 -12.19 1.57
CA VAL A 75 -7.94 -10.73 1.52
C VAL A 75 -6.92 -10.11 0.56
N ILE A 76 -5.66 -10.54 0.62
CA ILE A 76 -4.61 -10.07 -0.30
C ILE A 76 -4.99 -10.43 -1.75
N SER A 77 -5.50 -11.63 -1.99
CA SER A 77 -6.02 -12.04 -3.32
C SER A 77 -7.14 -11.13 -3.82
N LEU A 78 -8.07 -10.68 -2.95
CA LEU A 78 -9.09 -9.71 -3.34
C LEU A 78 -8.49 -8.34 -3.69
N ILE A 79 -7.50 -7.87 -2.92
CA ILE A 79 -6.80 -6.61 -3.20
C ILE A 79 -6.10 -6.68 -4.57
N ASP A 80 -5.43 -7.79 -4.88
CA ASP A 80 -4.79 -7.99 -6.18
C ASP A 80 -5.78 -8.07 -7.33
N GLN A 81 -6.94 -8.70 -7.11
CA GLN A 81 -8.01 -8.70 -8.09
C GLN A 81 -8.50 -7.28 -8.40
N GLU A 82 -8.64 -6.44 -7.37
CA GLU A 82 -8.98 -5.04 -7.54
C GLU A 82 -7.86 -4.24 -8.23
N ARG A 83 -6.59 -4.54 -7.97
CA ARG A 83 -5.44 -3.94 -8.68
C ARG A 83 -5.45 -4.24 -10.18
N GLU A 84 -5.96 -5.41 -10.56
CA GLU A 84 -6.18 -5.80 -11.96
C GLU A 84 -7.54 -5.30 -12.51
N GLY A 85 -8.26 -4.45 -11.77
CA GLY A 85 -9.48 -3.78 -12.22
C GLY A 85 -10.77 -4.58 -12.05
N LYS A 86 -10.74 -5.71 -11.31
CA LYS A 86 -11.96 -6.45 -10.97
C LYS A 86 -12.72 -5.72 -9.88
N GLN A 87 -14.05 -5.78 -9.95
CA GLN A 87 -14.89 -5.28 -8.86
C GLN A 87 -14.86 -6.29 -7.70
N ILE A 88 -14.63 -5.77 -6.50
CA ILE A 88 -14.64 -6.54 -5.25
C ILE A 88 -15.64 -5.94 -4.26
N ASP A 89 -16.05 -6.73 -3.28
CA ASP A 89 -16.80 -6.24 -2.13
C ASP A 89 -15.84 -5.55 -1.14
N ARG A 90 -15.61 -4.23 -1.34
CA ARG A 90 -14.77 -3.42 -0.45
C ARG A 90 -15.27 -3.41 1.00
N ALA A 91 -16.58 -3.51 1.21
CA ALA A 91 -17.16 -3.53 2.55
C ALA A 91 -16.82 -4.85 3.27
N LEU A 92 -16.81 -5.97 2.55
CA LEU A 92 -16.35 -7.24 3.09
C LEU A 92 -14.88 -7.17 3.51
N VAL A 93 -14.00 -6.64 2.65
CA VAL A 93 -12.57 -6.47 2.97
C VAL A 93 -12.39 -5.62 4.22
N LYS A 94 -13.08 -4.47 4.28
CA LYS A 94 -13.07 -3.59 5.45
C LYS A 94 -13.52 -4.32 6.73
N ASN A 95 -14.64 -5.05 6.68
CA ASN A 95 -15.17 -5.76 7.84
C ASN A 95 -14.22 -6.86 8.34
N VAL A 96 -13.52 -7.54 7.44
CA VAL A 96 -12.49 -8.52 7.81
C VAL A 96 -11.31 -7.81 8.49
N LEU A 97 -10.82 -6.71 7.93
CA LEU A 97 -9.71 -5.95 8.51
C LEU A 97 -10.07 -5.34 9.87
N ASP A 98 -11.29 -4.81 10.01
CA ASP A 98 -11.82 -4.35 11.30
C ASP A 98 -11.84 -5.49 12.32
N LEU A 99 -12.19 -6.72 11.92
CA LEU A 99 -12.12 -7.90 12.77
C LEU A 99 -10.68 -8.21 13.20
N PHE A 100 -9.69 -8.14 12.29
CA PHE A 100 -8.28 -8.28 12.67
C PHE A 100 -7.91 -7.25 13.74
N MET A 101 -8.29 -5.98 13.53
CA MET A 101 -8.00 -4.90 14.49
C MET A 101 -8.69 -5.12 15.85
N GLU A 102 -9.97 -5.50 15.86
CA GLU A 102 -10.76 -5.72 17.08
C GLU A 102 -10.22 -6.88 17.93
N ILE A 103 -9.82 -8.00 17.30
CA ILE A 103 -9.29 -9.19 18.01
C ILE A 103 -7.94 -8.88 18.67
N CYS A 104 -7.21 -7.90 18.13
CA CYS A 104 -5.85 -7.59 18.53
C CYS A 104 -5.75 -6.58 19.69
N MET A 105 -6.88 -6.10 20.26
CA MET A 105 -7.00 -5.23 21.44
C MET A 105 -5.71 -4.53 21.89
N GLU A 106 -5.57 -3.22 21.60
CA GLU A 106 -4.43 -2.34 21.95
C GLU A 106 -3.02 -2.82 21.50
N GLN A 107 -2.86 -4.08 21.09
CA GLN A 107 -1.63 -4.67 20.59
C GLN A 107 -1.64 -4.64 19.06
N MET A 108 -1.38 -3.44 18.52
CA MET A 108 -1.21 -3.20 17.07
C MET A 108 -0.21 -4.15 16.42
N ASP A 109 0.69 -4.76 17.19
CA ASP A 109 1.69 -5.72 16.73
C ASP A 109 1.09 -6.92 16.00
N TYR A 110 -0.11 -7.39 16.37
CA TYR A 110 -0.72 -8.53 15.68
C TYR A 110 -1.19 -8.18 14.27
N TYR A 111 -1.86 -7.04 14.06
CA TYR A 111 -2.22 -6.61 12.71
C TYR A 111 -0.98 -6.46 11.84
N LYS A 112 0.07 -5.83 12.39
CA LYS A 112 1.34 -5.64 11.69
C LYS A 112 1.98 -6.97 11.28
N ASN A 113 2.06 -7.92 12.22
CA ASN A 113 2.73 -9.20 12.01
C ASN A 113 1.90 -10.20 11.21
N ASP A 114 0.59 -10.29 11.47
CA ASP A 114 -0.28 -11.29 10.86
C ASP A 114 -0.79 -10.84 9.48
N PHE A 115 -0.92 -9.53 9.22
CA PHE A 115 -1.48 -9.02 7.94
C PHE A 115 -0.56 -8.03 7.22
N GLU A 116 -0.23 -6.89 7.83
CA GLU A 116 0.43 -5.77 7.14
C GLU A 116 1.76 -6.18 6.50
N ALA A 117 2.60 -6.93 7.22
CA ALA A 117 3.87 -7.41 6.69
C ALA A 117 3.71 -8.27 5.42
N ALA A 118 2.66 -9.09 5.36
CA ALA A 118 2.36 -9.90 4.18
C ALA A 118 1.81 -9.03 3.03
N LEU A 119 0.93 -8.07 3.34
CA LEU A 119 0.41 -7.12 2.36
C LEU A 119 1.56 -6.31 1.72
N LEU A 120 2.47 -5.77 2.52
CA LEU A 120 3.61 -4.98 2.03
C LEU A 120 4.54 -5.81 1.16
N LYS A 121 4.80 -7.06 1.56
CA LYS A 121 5.63 -7.99 0.78
C LYS A 121 4.99 -8.33 -0.57
N ASP A 122 3.70 -8.62 -0.56
CA ASP A 122 2.95 -8.96 -1.76
C ASP A 122 2.84 -7.75 -2.71
N SER A 123 2.52 -6.57 -2.17
CA SER A 123 2.47 -5.30 -2.90
C SER A 123 3.82 -4.99 -3.55
N ALA A 124 4.93 -5.17 -2.84
CA ALA A 124 6.25 -4.99 -3.41
C ALA A 124 6.48 -5.92 -4.61
N ALA A 125 6.15 -7.21 -4.47
CA ALA A 125 6.29 -8.18 -5.56
C ALA A 125 5.38 -7.86 -6.75
N TYR A 126 4.15 -7.38 -6.50
CA TYR A 126 3.22 -6.94 -7.54
C TYR A 126 3.78 -5.76 -8.34
N TYR A 127 4.22 -4.71 -7.66
CA TYR A 127 4.72 -3.50 -8.31
C TYR A 127 6.08 -3.70 -8.96
N SER A 128 6.97 -4.52 -8.40
CA SER A 128 8.23 -4.91 -9.03
C SER A 128 7.99 -5.58 -10.39
N ARG A 129 6.99 -6.48 -10.49
CA ARG A 129 6.60 -7.11 -11.77
C ARG A 129 6.00 -6.11 -12.77
N LYS A 130 5.20 -5.15 -12.33
CA LYS A 130 4.65 -4.10 -13.22
C LYS A 130 5.75 -3.16 -13.70
N ALA A 131 6.59 -2.67 -12.80
CA ALA A 131 7.69 -1.75 -13.09
C ALA A 131 8.69 -2.35 -14.07
N SER A 132 9.12 -3.61 -13.85
CA SER A 132 10.04 -4.31 -14.76
C SER A 132 9.51 -4.45 -16.19
N LYS A 133 8.19 -4.53 -16.37
CA LYS A 133 7.56 -4.53 -17.69
C LYS A 133 7.50 -3.11 -18.28
N TRP A 134 6.98 -2.16 -17.51
CA TRP A 134 6.76 -0.78 -17.95
C TRP A 134 8.07 -0.06 -18.30
N ILE A 135 9.15 -0.30 -17.56
CA ILE A 135 10.44 0.37 -17.81
C ILE A 135 11.04 -0.01 -19.18
N LEU A 136 10.69 -1.18 -19.71
CA LEU A 136 11.12 -1.64 -21.03
C LEU A 136 10.19 -1.12 -22.13
N GLU A 137 8.88 -1.23 -21.90
CA GLU A 137 7.85 -0.98 -22.93
C GLU A 137 7.46 0.49 -23.08
N ASP A 138 7.45 1.27 -21.99
CA ASP A 138 6.89 2.61 -21.97
C ASP A 138 7.95 3.71 -22.14
N SER A 139 7.53 4.87 -22.67
CA SER A 139 8.33 6.09 -22.59
C SER A 139 8.44 6.58 -21.14
N CYS A 140 9.45 7.42 -20.83
CA CYS A 140 9.58 7.96 -19.47
C CYS A 140 8.32 8.76 -19.01
N PRO A 141 7.72 9.65 -19.82
CA PRO A 141 6.44 10.30 -19.47
C PRO A 141 5.29 9.32 -19.19
N ASP A 142 5.09 8.32 -20.05
CA ASP A 142 4.00 7.35 -19.90
C ASP A 142 4.20 6.49 -18.65
N TYR A 143 5.44 6.10 -18.36
CA TYR A 143 5.81 5.39 -17.15
C TYR A 143 5.47 6.24 -15.90
N MET A 144 5.88 7.52 -15.89
CA MET A 144 5.62 8.41 -14.76
C MET A 144 4.13 8.66 -14.55
N LEU A 145 3.34 8.76 -15.62
CA LEU A 145 1.88 8.86 -15.55
C LEU A 145 1.28 7.61 -14.89
N LYS A 146 1.70 6.42 -15.31
CA LYS A 146 1.26 5.17 -14.67
C LYS A 146 1.70 5.09 -13.21
N ALA A 147 2.93 5.47 -12.89
CA ALA A 147 3.43 5.45 -11.52
C ALA A 147 2.61 6.38 -10.61
N GLU A 148 2.31 7.60 -11.05
CA GLU A 148 1.46 8.56 -10.35
C GLU A 148 0.04 8.02 -10.14
N GLU A 149 -0.58 7.48 -11.21
CA GLU A 149 -1.91 6.91 -11.15
C GLU A 149 -1.98 5.73 -10.16
N TYR A 150 -1.03 4.82 -10.22
CA TYR A 150 -1.05 3.63 -9.37
C TYR A 150 -0.71 3.94 -7.90
N LEU A 151 0.10 4.97 -7.62
CA LEU A 151 0.27 5.49 -6.27
C LEU A 151 -1.05 6.06 -5.74
N GLN A 152 -1.75 6.89 -6.53
CA GLN A 152 -3.05 7.43 -6.14
C GLN A 152 -4.08 6.33 -5.87
N ARG A 153 -4.09 5.28 -6.70
CA ARG A 153 -4.98 4.13 -6.49
C ARG A 153 -4.67 3.37 -5.20
N GLU A 154 -3.44 3.36 -4.70
CA GLU A 154 -3.12 2.75 -3.40
C GLU A 154 -3.53 3.67 -2.24
N GLU A 155 -3.35 4.99 -2.36
CA GLU A 155 -3.92 5.97 -1.42
C GLU A 155 -5.44 5.79 -1.29
N ASP A 156 -6.12 5.64 -2.42
CA ASP A 156 -7.56 5.38 -2.45
C ASP A 156 -7.90 4.05 -1.74
N ARG A 157 -7.17 2.96 -1.98
CA ARG A 157 -7.41 1.68 -1.29
C ARG A 157 -7.26 1.82 0.21
N VAL A 158 -6.24 2.54 0.65
CA VAL A 158 -6.01 2.76 2.08
C VAL A 158 -7.19 3.50 2.70
N SER A 159 -7.62 4.61 2.09
CA SER A 159 -8.74 5.40 2.60
C SER A 159 -10.08 4.65 2.65
N HIS A 160 -10.29 3.64 1.78
CA HIS A 160 -11.54 2.89 1.75
C HIS A 160 -11.64 1.77 2.78
N TYR A 161 -10.56 1.01 2.99
CA TYR A 161 -10.66 -0.21 3.82
C TYR A 161 -9.41 -0.60 4.61
N LEU A 162 -8.23 -0.01 4.39
CA LEU A 162 -7.06 -0.30 5.24
C LEU A 162 -6.99 0.67 6.42
N PRO A 163 -6.34 0.29 7.53
CA PRO A 163 -6.02 1.21 8.60
C PRO A 163 -5.15 2.38 8.09
N PRO A 164 -5.42 3.64 8.51
CA PRO A 164 -4.60 4.79 8.12
C PRO A 164 -3.12 4.67 8.49
N SER A 165 -2.80 3.89 9.53
CA SER A 165 -1.42 3.61 9.94
C SER A 165 -0.60 2.85 8.88
N SER A 166 -1.27 2.15 7.96
CA SER A 166 -0.62 1.39 6.88
C SER A 166 -0.22 2.26 5.69
N GLU A 167 -0.79 3.46 5.56
CA GLU A 167 -0.57 4.34 4.41
C GLU A 167 0.92 4.65 4.17
N PRO A 168 1.70 5.11 5.17
CA PRO A 168 3.07 5.54 4.91
C PRO A 168 3.95 4.38 4.44
N MET A 169 3.81 3.21 5.08
CA MET A 169 4.62 2.03 4.76
C MET A 169 4.25 1.42 3.40
N LEU A 170 2.97 1.41 3.06
CA LEU A 170 2.51 0.89 1.77
C LEU A 170 2.97 1.80 0.62
N LEU A 171 2.74 3.11 0.73
CA LEU A 171 3.14 4.06 -0.30
C LEU A 171 4.65 4.12 -0.46
N GLU A 172 5.42 4.11 0.62
CA GLU A 172 6.88 4.04 0.55
C GLU A 172 7.33 2.79 -0.21
N LYS A 173 6.71 1.64 0.05
CA LYS A 173 7.06 0.38 -0.63
C LYS A 173 6.72 0.42 -2.12
N VAL A 174 5.53 0.90 -2.47
CA VAL A 174 5.10 1.05 -3.87
C VAL A 174 6.00 2.03 -4.60
N GLN A 175 6.29 3.18 -3.97
CA GLN A 175 7.16 4.21 -4.53
C GLN A 175 8.59 3.69 -4.75
N HIS A 176 9.12 2.90 -3.82
CA HIS A 176 10.44 2.30 -3.96
C HIS A 176 10.52 1.40 -5.20
N GLU A 177 9.57 0.46 -5.33
CA GLU A 177 9.55 -0.50 -6.45
C GLU A 177 9.27 0.18 -7.79
N LEU A 178 8.41 1.19 -7.83
CA LEU A 178 8.07 1.91 -9.06
C LEU A 178 9.12 2.95 -9.47
N LEU A 179 9.76 3.65 -8.53
CA LEU A 179 10.61 4.80 -8.87
C LEU A 179 12.05 4.61 -8.43
N SER A 180 12.31 4.32 -7.15
CA SER A 180 13.68 4.24 -6.64
C SER A 180 14.52 3.16 -7.34
N VAL A 181 13.95 1.97 -7.57
CA VAL A 181 14.65 0.86 -8.23
C VAL A 181 15.06 1.21 -9.66
N TYR A 182 14.24 1.99 -10.38
CA TYR A 182 14.43 2.30 -11.80
C TYR A 182 14.86 3.76 -12.06
N ALA A 183 15.24 4.50 -11.01
CA ALA A 183 15.52 5.93 -11.08
C ALA A 183 16.51 6.29 -12.21
N SER A 184 17.71 5.73 -12.19
CA SER A 184 18.73 6.00 -13.22
C SER A 184 18.25 5.61 -14.62
N GLN A 185 17.66 4.41 -14.76
CA GLN A 185 17.19 3.92 -16.05
C GLN A 185 16.06 4.78 -16.64
N LEU A 186 15.19 5.32 -15.79
CA LEU A 186 14.07 6.18 -16.20
C LEU A 186 14.55 7.58 -16.59
N LEU A 187 15.48 8.15 -15.81
CA LEU A 187 16.02 9.49 -16.04
C LEU A 187 16.95 9.55 -17.24
N GLU A 188 17.74 8.51 -17.47
CA GLU A 188 18.71 8.40 -18.57
C GLU A 188 18.12 7.70 -19.81
N LYS A 189 16.82 7.39 -19.80
CA LYS A 189 16.17 6.65 -20.89
C LYS A 189 16.38 7.34 -22.23
N GLU A 190 16.83 6.58 -23.22
CA GLU A 190 17.10 7.12 -24.56
C GLU A 190 15.84 7.76 -25.16
N HIS A 191 16.01 8.93 -25.77
CA HIS A 191 14.96 9.74 -26.43
C HIS A 191 13.75 10.19 -25.60
N SER A 192 13.60 9.76 -24.34
CA SER A 192 12.44 10.12 -23.51
C SER A 192 12.77 10.51 -22.07
N GLY A 193 13.99 10.23 -21.60
CA GLY A 193 14.47 10.58 -20.26
C GLY A 193 14.61 12.09 -20.04
N CYS A 194 15.10 12.47 -18.87
CA CYS A 194 15.14 13.85 -18.39
C CYS A 194 15.83 14.82 -19.38
N HIS A 195 16.95 14.41 -20.00
CA HIS A 195 17.61 15.21 -21.03
C HIS A 195 16.72 15.50 -22.25
N ALA A 196 15.95 14.51 -22.71
CA ALA A 196 15.04 14.70 -23.84
C ALA A 196 13.88 15.63 -23.47
N LEU A 197 13.34 15.48 -22.26
CA LEU A 197 12.27 16.34 -21.76
C LEU A 197 12.72 17.80 -21.60
N LEU A 198 13.97 18.04 -21.17
CA LEU A 198 14.56 19.37 -21.10
C LEU A 198 14.76 19.98 -22.48
N ARG A 199 15.38 19.24 -23.41
CA ARG A 199 15.62 19.71 -24.78
C ARG A 199 14.32 20.06 -25.51
N ASP A 200 13.26 19.29 -25.29
CA ASP A 200 11.99 19.42 -25.99
C ASP A 200 10.98 20.30 -25.20
N ASP A 201 11.43 21.02 -24.16
CA ASP A 201 10.63 21.93 -23.32
C ASP A 201 9.33 21.29 -22.77
N ARG A 202 9.40 20.03 -22.36
CA ARG A 202 8.26 19.22 -21.87
C ARG A 202 7.95 19.55 -20.40
N VAL A 203 7.54 20.80 -20.14
CA VAL A 203 7.35 21.35 -18.78
C VAL A 203 6.42 20.53 -17.90
N GLU A 204 5.30 20.04 -18.43
CA GLU A 204 4.34 19.24 -17.64
C GLU A 204 4.94 17.91 -17.19
N ASP A 205 5.70 17.24 -18.07
CA ASP A 205 6.35 15.97 -17.80
C ASP A 205 7.51 16.14 -16.80
N LEU A 206 8.27 17.24 -16.92
CA LEU A 206 9.30 17.63 -15.96
C LEU A 206 8.71 17.97 -14.58
N SER A 207 7.56 18.65 -14.53
CA SER A 207 6.86 18.96 -13.29
C SER A 207 6.41 17.68 -12.56
N ARG A 208 5.89 16.70 -13.33
CA ARG A 208 5.54 15.38 -12.80
C ARG A 208 6.77 14.63 -12.28
N MET A 209 7.86 14.64 -13.03
CA MET A 209 9.14 14.06 -12.61
C MET A 209 9.59 14.65 -11.28
N PHE A 210 9.58 15.98 -11.15
CA PHE A 210 9.92 16.65 -9.89
C PHE A 210 9.02 16.20 -8.73
N ARG A 211 7.69 16.23 -8.89
CA ARG A 211 6.72 15.81 -7.84
C ARG A 211 6.93 14.37 -7.37
N LEU A 212 7.24 13.45 -8.29
CA LEU A 212 7.43 12.04 -7.99
C LEU A 212 8.75 11.79 -7.26
N PHE A 213 9.84 12.40 -7.73
CA PHE A 213 11.18 12.21 -7.17
C PHE A 213 11.44 13.05 -5.93
N SER A 214 10.74 14.17 -5.71
CA SER A 214 10.87 14.99 -4.49
C SER A 214 10.40 14.26 -3.24
N LYS A 215 9.53 13.26 -3.40
CA LYS A 215 9.04 12.40 -2.31
C LYS A 215 10.05 11.29 -1.95
N ILE A 216 11.11 11.09 -2.74
CA ILE A 216 12.12 10.04 -2.53
C ILE A 216 13.34 10.67 -1.85
N PRO A 217 13.91 10.05 -0.79
CA PRO A 217 15.16 10.50 -0.22
C PRO A 217 16.26 10.58 -1.28
N ASN A 218 16.89 11.75 -1.45
CA ASN A 218 17.92 12.02 -2.47
C ASN A 218 17.46 11.77 -3.93
N GLY A 219 16.15 11.72 -4.18
CA GLY A 219 15.61 11.44 -5.52
C GLY A 219 15.83 12.56 -6.53
N LEU A 220 16.06 13.79 -6.07
CA LEU A 220 16.27 14.96 -6.93
C LEU A 220 17.74 15.17 -7.31
N ASP A 221 18.69 14.53 -6.65
CA ASP A 221 20.12 14.72 -6.90
C ASP A 221 20.49 14.39 -8.36
N PRO A 222 20.03 13.25 -8.93
CA PRO A 222 20.32 12.93 -10.33
C PRO A 222 19.65 13.91 -11.31
N ILE A 223 18.44 14.38 -10.99
CA ILE A 223 17.70 15.34 -11.82
C ILE A 223 18.42 16.69 -11.84
N THR A 224 18.90 17.13 -10.68
CA THR A 224 19.66 18.38 -10.54
C THR A 224 20.95 18.33 -11.36
N ASN A 225 21.68 17.22 -11.27
CA ASN A 225 22.90 17.01 -12.06
C ASN A 225 22.63 17.04 -13.58
N ILE A 226 21.57 16.36 -14.03
CA ILE A 226 21.17 16.34 -15.45
C ILE A 226 20.80 17.76 -15.92
N PHE A 227 20.07 18.52 -15.09
CA PHE A 227 19.68 19.88 -15.38
C PHE A 227 20.89 20.82 -15.49
N GLU A 228 21.83 20.74 -14.54
CA GLU A 228 23.07 21.53 -14.57
C GLU A 228 23.89 21.27 -15.84
N GLN A 229 24.01 20.00 -16.24
CA GLN A 229 24.69 19.61 -17.48
C GLN A 229 23.99 20.19 -18.72
N HIS A 230 22.65 20.14 -18.76
CA HIS A 230 21.87 20.67 -19.87
C HIS A 230 22.05 22.19 -20.02
N VAL A 231 21.93 22.95 -18.93
CA VAL A 231 22.11 24.41 -18.94
C VAL A 231 23.54 24.79 -19.35
N THR A 232 24.54 24.05 -18.88
CA THR A 232 25.94 24.27 -19.26
C THR A 232 26.18 24.00 -20.75
N ALA A 233 25.58 22.94 -21.29
CA ALA A 233 25.67 22.62 -22.72
C ALA A 233 25.00 23.68 -23.59
N GLU A 234 23.81 24.15 -23.24
CA GLU A 234 23.11 25.24 -23.94
C GLU A 234 23.91 26.55 -23.91
N HIS A 235 24.45 26.91 -22.74
CA HIS A 235 25.29 28.09 -22.58
C HIS A 235 26.55 28.01 -23.47
N THR A 236 27.27 26.89 -23.46
CA THR A 236 28.49 26.73 -24.26
C THR A 236 28.19 26.71 -25.76
N ALA A 237 27.08 26.09 -26.19
CA ALA A 237 26.64 26.12 -27.58
C ALA A 237 26.30 27.55 -28.04
N PHE A 238 25.61 28.32 -27.21
CA PHE A 238 25.29 29.72 -27.49
C PHE A 238 26.55 30.59 -27.61
N VAL A 239 27.49 30.50 -26.67
CA VAL A 239 28.75 31.27 -26.72
C VAL A 239 29.52 30.98 -28.00
N LYS A 240 29.64 29.70 -28.37
CA LYS A 240 30.34 29.30 -29.59
C LYS A 240 29.66 29.85 -30.86
N GLN A 241 28.33 29.83 -30.93
CA GLN A 241 27.60 30.43 -32.06
C GLN A 241 27.86 31.94 -32.19
N VAL A 242 27.99 32.64 -31.06
CA VAL A 242 28.32 34.08 -31.06
C VAL A 242 29.76 34.32 -31.53
N GLU A 243 30.71 33.50 -31.10
CA GLU A 243 32.12 33.56 -31.54
C GLU A 243 32.26 33.28 -33.03
N ASP A 244 31.68 32.18 -33.53
CA ASP A 244 31.72 31.81 -34.96
C ASP A 244 31.05 32.90 -35.85
N ALA A 245 30.01 33.56 -35.35
CA ALA A 245 29.34 34.68 -36.04
C ALA A 245 30.15 35.99 -36.01
N ALA A 246 31.06 36.15 -35.05
CA ALA A 246 31.98 37.29 -34.97
C ALA A 246 33.19 37.12 -35.90
N ASP A 247 33.73 35.89 -36.00
CA ASP A 247 34.88 35.56 -36.85
C ASP A 247 34.55 35.50 -38.35
N SER A 248 33.26 35.43 -38.70
CA SER A 248 32.77 35.40 -40.09
C SER A 248 32.39 36.78 -40.66
N LYS A 249 32.63 37.87 -39.92
CA LYS A 249 32.43 39.27 -40.34
C LYS A 249 33.76 39.98 -40.61
#